data_AF-A0A836QD14-F1
#
_entry.id   AF-A0A836QD14-F1
#
_cell.length_a   1.000
_cell.length_b   1.000
_cell.length_c   1.000
_cell.angle_alpha   90.00
_cell.angle_beta   90.00
_cell.angle_gamma   90.00
#
_symmetry.space_group_name_H-M   'P 1'
#
loop_
_entity.id
_entity.type
_entity.pdbx_description
1 polymer ?
#
loop_
_entity_poly.entity_id
_entity_poly.type
_entity_poly.pdbx_seq_one_letter_code
_entity_poly.pdbx_strand_id
1 'polypeptide(L)'
;GRGEAKYKVCAACHGENGEGRKIANAPRISGQHSWYIARQLNNFKNGIRGTHFNDITGMQMRPIAMTLGTDQDIDDVVAYVGSLNGRGKHSGVKGDIKKGKLAYAVCVTCHGANGQGNKTLNAPKIAGLPDWYVERQLNNFKSGIRGVHAKDIFGQQMRPMAMTLASDEAVRDVTVFVASLKSSSISKPVTVASSSTAVTNVQAPVSEPLYAPCASCHGSEGEGNQKLGAPRLAGQHAWYIERQLRNWRDGIRGTHSEDLYGIQMRPMAMTLVKDSDLKKVVSFIGTLRGEPSKSTIQGNSDSGKTSYATCIACHGEQGEGNKALNSPKIAGLQDWYIARQIRSFKKGIRGSHEKDVYGMQMRPMAMTLADDESIKNVALYVSTFKEKAQPSITQTAMISTAETASVSVTSSTENGKTLYGVCASCHGADGAGNKALNAPRISGQKAWYIARQLANFKSGIRGSHEKDIYGQQMRPMSMTLANDQMVADVSAYVSTLKSSASPPTIKGDAAAGKAAYAICATCHGANGEGNKALNAPAIAGQNDWYIVRQLYNFKNGIRGADPKDSYGQQMRPMAMT
;
A
#
# COMPACT_ATOMS: atom_id res chain seq x y z
N GLY A 1 24.73 -44.86 -14.32
CA GLY A 1 24.26 -44.82 -12.91
C GLY A 1 22.74 -44.63 -12.81
N ARG A 2 22.12 -44.66 -11.61
CA ARG A 2 20.65 -44.47 -11.47
C ARG A 2 20.15 -43.16 -12.11
N GLY A 3 20.87 -42.04 -11.89
CA GLY A 3 20.54 -40.74 -12.47
C GLY A 3 20.59 -40.70 -14.00
N GLU A 4 21.60 -41.33 -14.60
CA GLU A 4 21.73 -41.49 -16.05
C GLU A 4 20.56 -42.29 -16.64
N ALA A 5 20.15 -43.38 -15.99
CA ALA A 5 19.02 -44.18 -16.44
C ALA A 5 17.71 -43.38 -16.45
N LYS A 6 17.48 -42.53 -15.43
CA LYS A 6 16.33 -41.62 -15.36
C LYS A 6 16.42 -40.50 -16.40
N TYR A 7 17.62 -40.02 -16.72
CA TYR A 7 17.84 -38.96 -17.70
C TYR A 7 17.51 -39.36 -19.14
N LYS A 8 17.51 -40.66 -19.49
CA LYS A 8 17.24 -41.13 -20.86
C LYS A 8 15.96 -40.55 -21.46
N VAL A 9 14.89 -40.43 -20.68
CA VAL A 9 13.62 -39.81 -21.12
C VAL A 9 13.77 -38.31 -21.34
N CYS A 10 14.58 -37.64 -20.50
CA CYS A 10 14.85 -36.21 -20.62
C CYS A 10 15.68 -35.87 -21.86
N ALA A 11 16.64 -36.74 -22.24
CA ALA A 11 17.56 -36.54 -23.35
C ALA A 11 16.84 -36.36 -24.70
N ALA A 12 15.68 -37.02 -24.89
CA ALA A 12 14.88 -36.89 -26.10
C ALA A 12 14.54 -35.43 -26.45
N CYS A 13 14.24 -34.62 -25.43
CA CYS A 13 13.91 -33.21 -25.60
C CYS A 13 15.08 -32.28 -25.23
N HIS A 14 15.80 -32.56 -24.15
CA HIS A 14 16.87 -31.69 -23.65
C HIS A 14 18.23 -31.96 -24.30
N GLY A 15 18.37 -33.01 -25.11
CA GLY A 15 19.62 -33.42 -25.73
C GLY A 15 20.48 -34.31 -24.83
N GLU A 16 21.39 -35.07 -25.43
CA GLU A 16 22.26 -36.02 -24.70
C GLU A 16 23.14 -35.31 -23.68
N ASN A 17 23.57 -34.09 -23.98
CA ASN A 17 24.41 -33.26 -23.10
C ASN A 17 23.61 -32.14 -22.40
N GLY A 18 22.27 -32.21 -22.41
CA GLY A 18 21.39 -31.23 -21.76
C GLY A 18 21.47 -29.83 -22.38
N GLU A 19 21.92 -29.73 -23.63
CA GLU A 19 22.08 -28.49 -24.39
C GLU A 19 20.78 -27.76 -24.71
N GLY A 20 19.64 -28.47 -24.65
CA GLY A 20 18.32 -27.98 -25.03
C GLY A 20 18.08 -28.03 -26.54
N ARG A 21 16.82 -28.25 -26.93
CA ARG A 21 16.41 -28.32 -28.35
C ARG A 21 15.21 -27.41 -28.58
N LYS A 22 15.40 -26.39 -29.43
CA LYS A 22 14.33 -25.43 -29.79
C LYS A 22 13.13 -26.15 -30.43
N ILE A 23 13.36 -27.14 -31.28
CA ILE A 23 12.29 -27.90 -31.96
C ILE A 23 11.38 -28.65 -30.96
N ALA A 24 11.96 -29.14 -29.86
CA ALA A 24 11.21 -29.79 -28.79
C ALA A 24 10.74 -28.78 -27.71
N ASN A 25 10.95 -27.48 -27.92
CA ASN A 25 10.70 -26.42 -26.95
C ASN A 25 11.35 -26.63 -25.58
N ALA A 26 12.40 -27.45 -25.49
CA ALA A 26 13.03 -27.85 -24.25
C ALA A 26 14.32 -27.04 -24.01
N PRO A 27 14.43 -26.31 -22.89
CA PRO A 27 15.57 -25.44 -22.63
C PRO A 27 16.85 -26.23 -22.35
N ARG A 28 17.96 -25.52 -22.38
CA ARG A 28 19.21 -26.00 -21.78
C ARG A 28 19.02 -26.22 -20.29
N ILE A 29 19.49 -27.37 -19.80
CA ILE A 29 19.49 -27.74 -18.38
C ILE A 29 20.90 -28.00 -17.84
N SER A 30 21.87 -28.29 -18.72
CA SER A 30 23.27 -28.45 -18.33
C SER A 30 23.89 -27.14 -17.84
N GLY A 31 24.75 -27.25 -16.82
CA GLY A 31 25.42 -26.10 -16.19
C GLY A 31 24.49 -25.17 -15.39
N GLN A 32 23.23 -25.56 -15.16
CA GLN A 32 22.32 -24.91 -14.22
C GLN A 32 22.53 -25.45 -12.81
N HIS A 33 22.16 -24.65 -11.80
CA HIS A 33 22.23 -25.05 -10.41
C HIS A 33 21.31 -26.24 -10.10
N SER A 34 21.84 -27.25 -9.42
CA SER A 34 21.10 -28.46 -9.02
C SER A 34 19.84 -28.14 -8.21
N TRP A 35 19.97 -27.27 -7.20
CA TRP A 35 18.85 -26.83 -6.36
C TRP A 35 17.72 -26.18 -7.18
N TYR A 36 18.04 -25.51 -8.28
CA TYR A 36 17.04 -24.90 -9.15
C TYR A 36 16.33 -25.95 -10.00
N ILE A 37 17.08 -26.88 -10.61
CA ILE A 37 16.49 -27.96 -11.41
C ILE A 37 15.58 -28.84 -10.53
N ALA A 38 16.03 -29.23 -9.33
CA ALA A 38 15.22 -29.98 -8.37
C ALA A 38 13.92 -29.25 -8.02
N ARG A 39 13.99 -27.93 -7.75
CA ARG A 39 12.80 -27.10 -7.50
C ARG A 39 11.87 -27.05 -8.71
N GLN A 40 12.40 -26.90 -9.93
CA GLN A 40 11.55 -26.85 -11.13
C GLN A 40 10.87 -28.19 -11.40
N LEU A 41 11.57 -29.32 -11.24
CA LEU A 41 10.98 -30.65 -11.35
C LEU A 41 9.87 -30.86 -10.33
N ASN A 42 10.10 -30.47 -9.06
CA ASN A 42 9.07 -30.48 -8.03
C ASN A 42 7.88 -29.58 -8.36
N ASN A 43 8.11 -28.38 -8.91
CA ASN A 43 7.03 -27.49 -9.30
C ASN A 43 6.17 -28.10 -10.42
N PHE A 44 6.79 -28.76 -11.41
CA PHE A 44 6.06 -29.46 -12.47
C PHE A 44 5.30 -30.68 -11.92
N LYS A 45 5.98 -31.56 -11.18
CA LYS A 45 5.41 -32.77 -10.57
C LYS A 45 4.17 -32.45 -9.73
N ASN A 46 4.23 -31.38 -8.93
CA ASN A 46 3.14 -30.97 -8.03
C ASN A 46 2.12 -30.01 -8.68
N GLY A 47 2.19 -29.77 -10.00
CA GLY A 47 1.23 -28.91 -10.71
C GLY A 47 1.31 -27.42 -10.36
N ILE A 48 2.37 -26.98 -9.68
CA ILE A 48 2.67 -25.56 -9.41
C ILE A 48 3.07 -24.85 -10.72
N ARG A 49 3.67 -25.60 -11.67
CA ARG A 49 4.03 -25.15 -13.02
C ARG A 49 3.51 -26.16 -14.05
N GLY A 50 3.17 -25.70 -15.26
CA GLY A 50 2.72 -26.57 -16.35
C GLY A 50 1.27 -27.04 -16.22
N THR A 51 0.41 -26.27 -15.56
CA THR A 51 -1.03 -26.52 -15.42
C THR A 51 -1.91 -25.44 -16.06
N HIS A 52 -1.33 -24.28 -16.37
CA HIS A 52 -2.04 -23.20 -17.05
C HIS A 52 -2.27 -23.57 -18.52
N PHE A 53 -3.47 -23.33 -19.04
CA PHE A 53 -3.86 -23.69 -20.42
C PHE A 53 -2.90 -23.11 -21.49
N ASN A 54 -2.43 -21.89 -21.30
CA ASN A 54 -1.45 -21.26 -22.21
C ASN A 54 0.01 -21.70 -22.00
N ASP A 55 0.32 -22.53 -20.98
CA ASP A 55 1.68 -23.07 -20.76
C ASP A 55 1.89 -24.39 -21.52
N ILE A 56 1.70 -24.41 -22.84
CA ILE A 56 1.77 -25.62 -23.67
C ILE A 56 3.07 -26.41 -23.41
N THR A 57 4.20 -25.70 -23.35
CA THR A 57 5.51 -26.32 -23.11
C THR A 57 5.70 -26.80 -21.67
N GLY A 58 5.06 -26.15 -20.70
CA GLY A 58 5.05 -26.62 -19.32
C GLY A 58 4.14 -27.83 -19.11
N MET A 59 2.99 -27.86 -19.79
CA MET A 59 2.09 -29.02 -19.81
C MET A 59 2.77 -30.26 -20.41
N GLN A 60 3.67 -30.07 -21.39
CA GLN A 60 4.52 -31.15 -21.91
C GLN A 60 5.51 -31.68 -20.87
N MET A 61 6.14 -30.80 -20.07
CA MET A 61 7.13 -31.20 -19.07
C MET A 61 6.51 -31.85 -17.83
N ARG A 62 5.28 -31.47 -17.47
CA ARG A 62 4.59 -31.97 -16.28
C ARG A 62 4.51 -33.50 -16.17
N PRO A 63 3.99 -34.25 -17.16
CA PRO A 63 3.92 -35.71 -17.08
C PRO A 63 5.32 -36.34 -17.00
N ILE A 64 6.34 -35.75 -17.65
CA ILE A 64 7.72 -36.22 -17.55
C ILE A 64 8.23 -36.08 -16.11
N ALA A 65 7.98 -34.94 -15.45
CA ALA A 65 8.34 -34.76 -14.05
C ALA A 65 7.59 -35.72 -13.09
N MET A 66 6.36 -36.11 -13.44
CA MET A 66 5.59 -37.10 -12.68
C MET A 66 6.16 -38.53 -12.77
N THR A 67 6.96 -38.85 -13.79
CA THR A 67 7.65 -40.15 -13.87
C THR A 67 8.74 -40.33 -12.81
N LEU A 68 9.22 -39.22 -12.21
CA LEU A 68 10.14 -39.23 -11.08
C LEU A 68 9.33 -39.50 -9.80
N GLY A 69 9.10 -40.78 -9.50
CA GLY A 69 8.19 -41.22 -8.45
C GLY A 69 8.60 -40.75 -7.06
N THR A 70 9.90 -40.75 -6.76
CA THR A 70 10.46 -40.42 -5.45
C THR A 70 11.30 -39.13 -5.47
N ASP A 71 11.54 -38.53 -4.30
CA ASP A 71 12.46 -37.40 -4.19
C ASP A 71 13.90 -37.81 -4.54
N GLN A 72 14.27 -39.07 -4.23
CA GLN A 72 15.55 -39.65 -4.64
C GLN A 72 15.70 -39.72 -6.17
N ASP A 73 14.62 -39.98 -6.92
CA ASP A 73 14.67 -39.95 -8.39
C ASP A 73 15.01 -38.56 -8.92
N ILE A 74 14.49 -37.51 -8.27
CA ILE A 74 14.79 -36.11 -8.59
C ILE A 74 16.26 -35.82 -8.28
N ASP A 75 16.74 -36.20 -7.11
CA ASP A 75 18.13 -35.98 -6.71
C ASP A 75 19.12 -36.70 -7.63
N ASP A 76 18.81 -37.96 -7.99
CA ASP A 76 19.63 -38.78 -8.89
C ASP A 76 19.73 -38.15 -10.30
N VAL A 77 18.60 -37.75 -10.90
CA VAL A 77 18.62 -37.14 -12.25
C VAL A 77 19.26 -35.75 -12.23
N VAL A 78 19.04 -34.97 -11.17
CA VAL A 78 19.64 -33.64 -11.01
C VAL A 78 21.17 -33.74 -10.86
N ALA A 79 21.66 -34.73 -10.11
CA ALA A 79 23.09 -35.00 -9.98
C ALA A 79 23.70 -35.35 -11.35
N TYR A 80 23.03 -36.19 -12.14
CA TYR A 80 23.49 -36.51 -13.49
C TYR A 80 23.48 -35.30 -14.42
N VAL A 81 22.41 -34.51 -14.44
CA VAL A 81 22.33 -33.25 -15.23
C VAL A 81 23.46 -32.29 -14.88
N GLY A 82 23.90 -32.26 -13.62
CA GLY A 82 25.03 -31.47 -13.14
C GLY A 82 26.38 -31.85 -13.78
N SER A 83 26.54 -33.10 -14.23
CA SER A 83 27.74 -33.56 -14.94
C SER A 83 27.74 -33.23 -16.45
N LEU A 84 26.60 -32.82 -17.00
CA LEU A 84 26.46 -32.54 -18.43
C LEU A 84 27.10 -31.19 -18.80
N ASN A 85 27.68 -31.12 -20.00
CA ASN A 85 28.44 -29.96 -20.47
C ASN A 85 27.87 -29.29 -21.74
N GLY A 86 26.62 -29.60 -22.10
CA GLY A 86 25.96 -29.04 -23.27
C GLY A 86 25.88 -27.51 -23.27
N ARG A 87 25.89 -26.92 -24.47
CA ARG A 87 25.80 -25.47 -24.68
C ARG A 87 24.52 -25.15 -25.45
N GLY A 88 23.72 -24.25 -24.88
CA GLY A 88 22.50 -23.78 -25.53
C GLY A 88 22.81 -23.00 -26.80
N LYS A 89 22.05 -23.25 -27.85
CA LYS A 89 22.11 -22.46 -29.08
C LYS A 89 21.15 -21.28 -28.99
N HIS A 90 21.67 -20.08 -29.23
CA HIS A 90 20.85 -18.88 -29.43
C HIS A 90 20.21 -18.94 -30.82
N SER A 91 18.98 -18.48 -30.91
CA SER A 91 18.20 -18.47 -32.14
C SER A 91 18.15 -17.12 -32.84
N GLY A 92 18.84 -16.12 -32.28
CA GLY A 92 18.96 -14.79 -32.87
C GLY A 92 17.74 -13.92 -32.63
N VAL A 93 17.16 -13.95 -31.41
CA VAL A 93 16.13 -12.99 -31.01
C VAL A 93 16.65 -11.58 -31.32
N LYS A 94 15.86 -10.76 -32.03
CA LYS A 94 16.26 -9.41 -32.43
C LYS A 94 15.91 -8.42 -31.31
N GLY A 95 16.90 -7.66 -30.86
CA GLY A 95 16.76 -6.64 -29.81
C GLY A 95 18.00 -5.76 -29.71
N ASP A 96 17.90 -4.66 -28.99
CA ASP A 96 18.98 -3.70 -28.73
C ASP A 96 19.73 -4.07 -27.44
N ILE A 97 20.98 -4.52 -27.60
CA ILE A 97 21.85 -4.92 -26.49
C ILE A 97 22.13 -3.76 -25.51
N LYS A 98 22.22 -2.52 -25.99
CA LYS A 98 22.50 -1.36 -25.13
C LYS A 98 21.30 -1.06 -24.23
N LYS A 99 20.08 -1.06 -24.80
CA LYS A 99 18.84 -0.94 -24.02
C LYS A 99 18.64 -2.13 -23.08
N GLY A 100 18.98 -3.33 -23.54
CA GLY A 100 18.95 -4.55 -22.73
C GLY A 100 19.86 -4.47 -21.50
N LYS A 101 21.08 -3.95 -21.66
CA LYS A 101 22.02 -3.73 -20.55
C LYS A 101 21.46 -2.77 -19.49
N LEU A 102 20.80 -1.69 -19.92
CA LEU A 102 20.16 -0.74 -19.02
C LEU A 102 18.98 -1.40 -18.26
N ALA A 103 18.11 -2.12 -18.97
CA ALA A 103 17.02 -2.87 -18.35
C ALA A 103 17.51 -3.95 -17.39
N TYR A 104 18.67 -4.57 -17.67
CA TYR A 104 19.26 -5.60 -16.81
C TYR A 104 19.75 -5.08 -15.46
N ALA A 105 19.95 -3.77 -15.29
CA ALA A 105 20.50 -3.19 -14.05
C ALA A 105 19.71 -3.63 -12.80
N VAL A 106 18.39 -3.76 -12.90
CA VAL A 106 17.54 -4.22 -11.78
C VAL A 106 17.62 -5.74 -11.57
N CYS A 107 18.02 -6.50 -12.58
CA CYS A 107 18.16 -7.96 -12.51
C CYS A 107 19.47 -8.39 -11.83
N VAL A 108 20.52 -7.56 -11.92
CA VAL A 108 21.88 -7.84 -11.39
C VAL A 108 21.85 -8.21 -9.91
N THR A 109 21.02 -7.55 -9.11
CA THR A 109 20.95 -7.79 -7.66
C THR A 109 20.62 -9.25 -7.32
N CYS A 110 19.74 -9.88 -8.10
CA CYS A 110 19.36 -11.27 -7.89
C CYS A 110 20.16 -12.24 -8.76
N HIS A 111 20.37 -11.94 -10.04
CA HIS A 111 20.99 -12.88 -10.97
C HIS A 111 22.51 -12.72 -11.09
N GLY A 112 23.10 -11.70 -10.47
CA GLY A 112 24.52 -11.38 -10.53
C GLY A 112 24.93 -10.65 -11.81
N ALA A 113 26.07 -9.95 -11.77
CA ALA A 113 26.55 -9.13 -12.90
C ALA A 113 26.78 -9.93 -14.20
N ASN A 114 27.11 -11.21 -14.08
CA ASN A 114 27.33 -12.12 -15.21
C ASN A 114 26.19 -13.14 -15.36
N GLY A 115 25.02 -12.91 -14.75
CA GLY A 115 23.88 -13.83 -14.82
C GLY A 115 24.16 -15.21 -14.20
N GLN A 116 25.12 -15.30 -13.29
CA GLN A 116 25.55 -16.55 -12.64
C GLN A 116 24.53 -17.12 -11.65
N GLY A 117 23.55 -16.33 -11.23
CA GLY A 117 22.55 -16.67 -10.21
C GLY A 117 23.05 -16.44 -8.78
N ASN A 118 22.11 -16.41 -7.84
CA ASN A 118 22.35 -16.24 -6.41
C ASN A 118 21.47 -17.23 -5.62
N LYS A 119 22.10 -18.21 -4.97
CA LYS A 119 21.40 -19.25 -4.19
C LYS A 119 20.66 -18.65 -2.99
N THR A 120 21.24 -17.68 -2.30
CA THR A 120 20.63 -17.01 -1.13
C THR A 120 19.32 -16.34 -1.50
N LEU A 121 19.28 -15.70 -2.69
CA LEU A 121 18.07 -15.07 -3.22
C LEU A 121 17.21 -16.00 -4.09
N ASN A 122 17.54 -17.30 -4.14
CA ASN A 122 16.82 -18.30 -4.93
C ASN A 122 16.69 -17.99 -6.43
N ALA A 123 17.60 -17.16 -6.94
CA ALA A 123 17.65 -16.67 -8.30
C ALA A 123 18.56 -17.57 -9.16
N PRO A 124 18.03 -18.23 -10.21
CA PRO A 124 18.81 -19.17 -11.01
C PRO A 124 19.88 -18.49 -11.85
N LYS A 125 20.80 -19.31 -12.36
CA LYS A 125 21.69 -18.88 -13.44
C LYS A 125 20.87 -18.62 -14.70
N ILE A 126 21.10 -17.49 -15.35
CA ILE A 126 20.45 -17.11 -16.61
C ILE A 126 21.44 -16.97 -17.76
N ALA A 127 22.72 -16.78 -17.47
CA ALA A 127 23.76 -16.74 -18.49
C ALA A 127 23.93 -18.10 -19.18
N GLY A 128 23.96 -18.06 -20.52
CA GLY A 128 24.05 -19.24 -21.37
C GLY A 128 22.77 -20.05 -21.49
N LEU A 129 21.62 -19.52 -21.04
CA LEU A 129 20.32 -20.05 -21.43
C LEU A 129 20.01 -19.63 -22.89
N PRO A 130 19.29 -20.46 -23.67
CA PRO A 130 18.85 -20.06 -25.00
C PRO A 130 17.97 -18.80 -24.95
N ASP A 131 18.17 -17.88 -25.89
CA ASP A 131 17.48 -16.59 -25.96
C ASP A 131 15.96 -16.74 -26.03
N TRP A 132 15.46 -17.62 -26.90
CA TRP A 132 14.04 -17.93 -27.06
C TRP A 132 13.41 -18.47 -25.77
N TYR A 133 14.18 -19.14 -24.91
CA TYR A 133 13.67 -19.63 -23.64
C TYR A 133 13.58 -18.50 -22.62
N VAL A 134 14.59 -17.64 -22.54
CA VAL A 134 14.59 -16.47 -21.64
C VAL A 134 13.42 -15.55 -21.99
N GLU A 135 13.25 -15.20 -23.27
CA GLU A 135 12.11 -14.40 -23.75
C GLU A 135 10.78 -15.05 -23.35
N ARG A 136 10.60 -16.34 -23.63
CA ARG A 136 9.37 -17.07 -23.26
C ARG A 136 9.13 -17.06 -21.75
N GLN A 137 10.16 -17.26 -20.92
CA GLN A 137 9.97 -17.24 -19.47
C GLN A 137 9.59 -15.86 -18.94
N LEU A 138 10.21 -14.79 -19.44
CA LEU A 138 9.85 -13.42 -19.08
C LEU A 138 8.39 -13.13 -19.47
N ASN A 139 7.98 -13.52 -20.68
CA ASN A 139 6.59 -13.37 -21.13
C ASN A 139 5.61 -14.21 -20.30
N ASN A 140 5.95 -15.45 -19.93
CA ASN A 140 5.11 -16.28 -19.06
C ASN A 140 4.94 -15.66 -17.66
N PHE A 141 5.99 -15.05 -17.11
CA PHE A 141 5.90 -14.31 -15.84
C PHE A 141 5.04 -13.05 -15.99
N LYS A 142 5.31 -12.25 -17.03
CA LYS A 142 4.58 -11.00 -17.32
C LYS A 142 3.07 -11.23 -17.51
N SER A 143 2.70 -12.28 -18.25
CA SER A 143 1.30 -12.67 -18.50
C SER A 143 0.64 -13.47 -17.38
N GLY A 144 1.37 -13.81 -16.31
CA GLY A 144 0.82 -14.59 -15.19
C GLY A 144 0.64 -16.08 -15.46
N ILE A 145 1.13 -16.60 -16.59
CA ILE A 145 1.23 -18.05 -16.86
C ILE A 145 2.14 -18.72 -15.83
N ARG A 146 3.15 -17.99 -15.32
CA ARG A 146 4.08 -18.43 -14.25
C ARG A 146 4.11 -17.40 -13.12
N GLY A 147 4.31 -17.87 -11.88
CA GLY A 147 4.45 -16.97 -10.72
C GLY A 147 3.16 -16.40 -10.15
N VAL A 148 2.01 -17.03 -10.43
CA VAL A 148 0.71 -16.71 -9.81
C VAL A 148 0.26 -17.74 -8.79
N HIS A 149 0.73 -18.98 -8.90
CA HIS A 149 0.35 -20.06 -8.00
C HIS A 149 0.86 -19.77 -6.58
N ALA A 150 0.01 -19.95 -5.56
CA ALA A 150 0.30 -19.59 -4.17
C ALA A 150 1.57 -20.27 -3.61
N LYS A 151 1.87 -21.49 -4.07
CA LYS A 151 3.09 -22.24 -3.69
C LYS A 151 4.33 -21.91 -4.53
N ASP A 152 4.21 -21.12 -5.61
CA ASP A 152 5.36 -20.70 -6.44
C ASP A 152 6.02 -19.44 -5.86
N ILE A 153 6.53 -19.51 -4.63
CA ILE A 153 7.05 -18.35 -3.87
C ILE A 153 8.07 -17.53 -4.70
N PHE A 154 9.05 -18.21 -5.29
CA PHE A 154 10.10 -17.55 -6.09
C PHE A 154 9.62 -17.15 -7.49
N GLY A 155 8.60 -17.82 -8.03
CA GLY A 155 7.94 -17.36 -9.24
C GLY A 155 7.13 -16.09 -9.00
N GLN A 156 6.45 -15.98 -7.86
CA GLN A 156 5.76 -14.77 -7.44
C GLN A 156 6.74 -13.60 -7.19
N GLN A 157 8.01 -13.89 -6.83
CA GLN A 157 9.08 -12.90 -6.82
C GLN A 157 9.50 -12.48 -8.25
N MET A 158 9.66 -13.43 -9.18
CA MET A 158 10.08 -13.09 -10.55
C MET A 158 8.98 -12.40 -11.38
N ARG A 159 7.71 -12.68 -11.12
CA ARG A 159 6.57 -12.10 -11.84
C ARG A 159 6.59 -10.56 -11.89
N PRO A 160 6.61 -9.83 -10.76
CA PRO A 160 6.70 -8.37 -10.78
C PRO A 160 7.98 -7.86 -11.46
N MET A 161 9.10 -8.58 -11.39
CA MET A 161 10.32 -8.21 -12.13
C MET A 161 10.16 -8.33 -13.65
N ALA A 162 9.40 -9.31 -14.13
CA ALA A 162 9.06 -9.36 -15.55
C ALA A 162 8.09 -8.23 -15.94
N MET A 163 7.19 -7.82 -15.04
CA MET A 163 6.25 -6.71 -15.28
C MET A 163 6.92 -5.34 -15.35
N THR A 164 8.14 -5.16 -14.83
CA THR A 164 8.87 -3.90 -15.02
C THR A 164 9.35 -3.70 -16.47
N LEU A 165 9.35 -4.76 -17.29
CA LEU A 165 9.66 -4.67 -18.71
C LEU A 165 8.40 -4.21 -19.46
N ALA A 166 8.33 -2.90 -19.69
CA ALA A 166 7.12 -2.21 -20.15
C ALA A 166 6.55 -2.75 -21.47
N SER A 167 7.39 -3.23 -22.40
CA SER A 167 6.96 -3.73 -23.70
C SER A 167 7.64 -5.05 -24.07
N ASP A 168 7.20 -5.67 -25.17
CA ASP A 168 7.81 -6.90 -25.68
C ASP A 168 9.18 -6.62 -26.29
N GLU A 169 9.41 -5.39 -26.80
CA GLU A 169 10.73 -4.91 -27.19
C GLU A 169 11.67 -4.89 -25.99
N ALA A 170 11.24 -4.39 -24.83
CA ALA A 170 12.06 -4.40 -23.61
C ALA A 170 12.42 -5.82 -23.16
N VAL A 171 11.51 -6.79 -23.35
CA VAL A 171 11.77 -8.22 -23.09
C VAL A 171 12.82 -8.77 -24.07
N ARG A 172 12.72 -8.44 -25.36
CA ARG A 172 13.71 -8.86 -26.36
C ARG A 172 15.07 -8.22 -26.10
N ASP A 173 15.12 -6.92 -25.82
CA ASP A 173 16.35 -6.18 -25.52
C ASP A 173 17.12 -6.82 -24.36
N VAL A 174 16.46 -7.07 -23.22
CA VAL A 174 17.11 -7.72 -22.07
C VAL A 174 17.50 -9.17 -22.37
N THR A 175 16.69 -9.88 -23.18
CA THR A 175 16.99 -11.27 -23.60
C THR A 175 18.29 -11.34 -24.40
N VAL A 176 18.49 -10.44 -25.37
CA VAL A 176 19.71 -10.41 -26.18
C VAL A 176 20.91 -10.02 -25.32
N PHE A 177 20.74 -9.09 -24.37
CA PHE A 177 21.81 -8.77 -23.42
C PHE A 177 22.18 -9.97 -22.55
N VAL A 178 21.21 -10.68 -21.96
CA VAL A 178 21.46 -11.89 -21.15
C VAL A 178 22.14 -12.99 -21.96
N ALA A 179 21.76 -13.16 -23.23
CA ALA A 179 22.40 -14.10 -24.14
C ALA A 179 23.88 -13.74 -24.40
N SER A 180 24.24 -12.45 -24.35
CA SER A 180 25.63 -11.99 -24.52
C SER A 180 26.51 -12.20 -23.27
N LEU A 181 25.94 -12.51 -22.11
CA LEU A 181 26.70 -12.68 -20.86
C LEU A 181 27.62 -13.91 -20.95
N LYS A 182 28.91 -13.71 -20.62
CA LYS A 182 29.87 -14.80 -20.54
C LYS A 182 29.55 -15.68 -19.32
N SER A 183 29.00 -16.87 -19.57
CA SER A 183 28.86 -17.89 -18.54
C SER A 183 30.24 -18.39 -18.12
N SER A 184 30.79 -17.91 -17.00
CA SER A 184 31.93 -18.55 -16.35
C SER A 184 31.58 -20.02 -16.08
N SER A 185 32.31 -20.93 -16.70
CA SER A 185 32.14 -22.37 -16.55
C SER A 185 32.84 -22.85 -15.28
N ILE A 186 32.18 -23.80 -14.59
CA ILE A 186 32.70 -24.68 -13.53
C ILE A 186 32.60 -24.10 -12.10
N SER A 187 31.53 -24.46 -11.40
CA SER A 187 31.53 -24.53 -9.94
C SER A 187 32.04 -25.91 -9.51
N LYS A 188 33.35 -26.06 -9.31
CA LYS A 188 33.87 -27.07 -8.38
C LYS A 188 33.64 -26.55 -6.94
N PRO A 189 33.36 -27.41 -5.96
CA PRO A 189 33.27 -26.97 -4.57
C PRO A 189 34.67 -26.54 -4.12
N VAL A 190 34.85 -25.24 -3.89
CA VAL A 190 36.11 -24.68 -3.38
C VAL A 190 35.82 -24.17 -1.96
N THR A 191 36.53 -24.79 -1.03
CA THR A 191 36.73 -24.35 0.36
C THR A 191 37.17 -22.89 0.41
N VAL A 192 36.59 -22.15 1.36
CA VAL A 192 36.77 -20.71 1.52
C VAL A 192 38.23 -20.41 1.86
N ALA A 193 38.92 -19.73 0.95
CA ALA A 193 40.10 -18.92 1.27
C ALA A 193 39.90 -17.54 0.65
N SER A 194 39.90 -16.52 1.51
CA SER A 194 39.73 -15.13 1.18
C SER A 194 40.88 -14.63 0.30
N SER A 195 40.56 -14.01 -0.83
CA SER A 195 41.45 -13.01 -1.43
C SER A 195 40.68 -12.09 -2.37
N SER A 196 40.75 -10.80 -2.04
CA SER A 196 40.19 -9.64 -2.72
C SER A 196 40.84 -9.35 -4.08
N THR A 197 40.07 -8.81 -5.02
CA THR A 197 40.48 -7.65 -5.83
C THR A 197 39.25 -7.01 -6.48
N ALA A 198 39.28 -5.68 -6.55
CA ALA A 198 38.14 -4.78 -6.56
C ALA A 198 37.47 -4.57 -7.92
N VAL A 199 36.18 -4.20 -7.88
CA VAL A 199 35.58 -3.24 -8.83
C VAL A 199 35.04 -2.08 -7.98
N THR A 200 35.57 -0.90 -8.27
CA THR A 200 35.29 0.38 -7.64
C THR A 200 33.85 0.83 -7.92
N ASN A 201 33.00 0.79 -6.90
CA ASN A 201 32.17 1.91 -6.41
C ASN A 201 31.12 1.36 -5.41
N VAL A 202 31.58 0.85 -4.25
CA VAL A 202 30.70 0.37 -3.18
C VAL A 202 31.00 1.20 -1.94
N GLN A 203 30.11 2.15 -1.63
CA GLN A 203 29.93 2.68 -0.27
C GLN A 203 30.00 1.50 0.71
N ALA A 204 30.70 1.66 1.84
CA ALA A 204 31.04 0.67 2.85
C ALA A 204 30.14 -0.59 2.93
N PRO A 205 30.70 -1.79 3.16
CA PRO A 205 29.91 -3.01 3.25
C PRO A 205 28.82 -2.84 4.30
N VAL A 206 27.57 -2.96 3.85
CA VAL A 206 26.39 -2.86 4.71
C VAL A 206 26.49 -3.98 5.75
N SER A 207 26.51 -3.60 7.03
CA SER A 207 26.84 -4.52 8.13
C SER A 207 25.78 -5.60 8.37
N GLU A 208 24.56 -5.41 7.87
CA GLU A 208 23.47 -6.38 7.90
C GLU A 208 23.26 -7.03 6.51
N PRO A 209 23.61 -8.32 6.34
CA PRO A 209 23.45 -9.04 5.08
C PRO A 209 22.03 -9.04 4.52
N LEU A 210 21.00 -9.03 5.38
CA LEU A 210 19.61 -8.98 4.94
C LEU A 210 19.21 -7.61 4.37
N TYR A 211 19.90 -6.54 4.72
CA TYR A 211 19.67 -5.19 4.19
C TYR A 211 20.51 -4.90 2.93
N ALA A 212 21.57 -5.64 2.66
CA ALA A 212 22.44 -5.43 1.49
C ALA A 212 21.68 -5.32 0.14
N PRO A 213 20.64 -6.12 -0.16
CA PRO A 213 19.84 -5.94 -1.36
C PRO A 213 19.07 -4.60 -1.38
N CYS A 214 18.61 -4.13 -0.22
CA CYS A 214 17.90 -2.85 -0.08
C CYS A 214 18.84 -1.67 -0.36
N ALA A 215 20.06 -1.73 0.15
CA ALA A 215 21.07 -0.67 0.02
C ALA A 215 21.41 -0.33 -1.44
N SER A 216 21.29 -1.31 -2.35
CA SER A 216 21.53 -1.10 -3.78
C SER A 216 20.61 -0.05 -4.42
N CYS A 217 19.43 0.16 -3.83
CA CYS A 217 18.47 1.17 -4.28
C CYS A 217 18.28 2.29 -3.26
N HIS A 218 18.21 1.95 -1.97
CA HIS A 218 17.92 2.90 -0.89
C HIS A 218 19.17 3.56 -0.29
N GLY A 219 20.37 3.19 -0.73
CA GLY A 219 21.62 3.69 -0.17
C GLY A 219 22.10 2.89 1.05
N SER A 220 23.40 2.94 1.33
CA SER A 220 24.01 2.20 2.44
C SER A 220 23.49 2.67 3.79
N GLU A 221 23.15 3.96 3.89
CA GLU A 221 22.58 4.60 5.08
C GLU A 221 21.08 4.86 4.92
N GLY A 222 20.42 4.25 3.94
CA GLY A 222 18.98 4.41 3.73
C GLY A 222 18.55 5.83 3.34
N GLU A 223 19.46 6.64 2.80
CA GLU A 223 19.25 8.03 2.35
C GLU A 223 18.29 8.17 1.15
N GLY A 224 18.08 7.07 0.40
CA GLY A 224 17.24 7.00 -0.79
C GLY A 224 17.96 7.44 -2.06
N ASN A 225 17.37 7.10 -3.21
CA ASN A 225 17.91 7.41 -4.54
C ASN A 225 16.77 7.79 -5.50
N GLN A 226 16.71 9.07 -5.85
CA GLN A 226 15.68 9.60 -6.74
C GLN A 226 15.73 8.99 -8.15
N LYS A 227 16.93 8.71 -8.69
CA LYS A 227 17.08 8.13 -10.04
C LYS A 227 16.48 6.72 -10.13
N LEU A 228 16.47 5.99 -9.02
CA LEU A 228 15.86 4.68 -8.90
C LEU A 228 14.43 4.73 -8.33
N GLY A 229 13.93 5.93 -8.01
CA GLY A 229 12.63 6.14 -7.36
C GLY A 229 12.51 5.50 -5.98
N ALA A 230 13.64 5.22 -5.32
CA ALA A 230 13.75 4.62 -4.01
C ALA A 230 13.74 5.72 -2.93
N PRO A 231 12.70 5.81 -2.09
CA PRO A 231 12.64 6.83 -1.05
C PRO A 231 13.62 6.57 0.09
N ARG A 232 13.84 7.59 0.92
CA ARG A 232 14.60 7.49 2.16
C ARG A 232 13.90 6.52 3.13
N LEU A 233 14.68 5.66 3.77
CA LEU A 233 14.25 4.72 4.81
C LEU A 233 14.74 5.16 6.20
N ALA A 234 15.90 5.82 6.28
CA ALA A 234 16.46 6.32 7.53
C ALA A 234 15.48 7.25 8.25
N GLY A 235 15.44 7.15 9.58
CA GLY A 235 14.60 7.98 10.43
C GLY A 235 13.09 7.68 10.36
N GLN A 236 12.64 6.69 9.58
CA GLN A 236 11.25 6.27 9.53
C GLN A 236 10.90 5.29 10.65
N HIS A 237 9.64 5.29 11.11
CA HIS A 237 9.20 4.40 12.17
C HIS A 237 9.24 2.92 11.77
N ALA A 238 9.84 2.09 12.63
CA ALA A 238 9.93 0.64 12.44
C ALA A 238 8.56 -0.02 12.17
N TRP A 239 7.52 0.35 12.93
CA TRP A 239 6.17 -0.19 12.75
C TRP A 239 5.59 0.13 11.36
N TYR A 240 5.95 1.29 10.79
CA TYR A 240 5.50 1.67 9.46
C TYR A 240 6.24 0.89 8.38
N ILE A 241 7.58 0.79 8.49
CA ILE A 241 8.40 0.00 7.55
C ILE A 241 7.97 -1.46 7.56
N GLU A 242 7.76 -2.05 8.74
CA GLU A 242 7.23 -3.41 8.88
C GLU A 242 5.89 -3.56 8.15
N ARG A 243 4.94 -2.65 8.39
CA ARG A 243 3.65 -2.66 7.69
C ARG A 243 3.81 -2.56 6.18
N GLN A 244 4.68 -1.68 5.67
CA GLN A 244 4.85 -1.53 4.22
C GLN A 244 5.46 -2.79 3.59
N LEU A 245 6.49 -3.37 4.20
CA LEU A 245 7.10 -4.63 3.75
C LEU A 245 6.07 -5.76 3.72
N ARG A 246 5.23 -5.89 4.77
CA ARG A 246 4.12 -6.86 4.78
C ARG A 246 3.12 -6.59 3.65
N ASN A 247 2.68 -5.34 3.48
CA ASN A 247 1.72 -4.98 2.44
C ASN A 247 2.24 -5.32 1.03
N TRP A 248 3.53 -5.10 0.75
CA TRP A 248 4.13 -5.51 -0.53
C TRP A 248 4.24 -7.02 -0.66
N ARG A 249 4.76 -7.70 0.37
CA ARG A 249 4.91 -9.17 0.40
C ARG A 249 3.56 -9.88 0.17
N ASP A 250 2.51 -9.37 0.79
CA ASP A 250 1.16 -9.94 0.74
C ASP A 250 0.34 -9.45 -0.47
N GLY A 251 0.92 -8.59 -1.33
CA GLY A 251 0.28 -8.09 -2.55
C GLY A 251 -0.79 -7.01 -2.34
N ILE A 252 -0.93 -6.48 -1.12
CA ILE A 252 -1.76 -5.31 -0.81
C ILE A 252 -1.22 -4.06 -1.51
N ARG A 253 0.10 -3.98 -1.73
CA ARG A 253 0.79 -2.95 -2.54
C ARG A 253 1.62 -3.60 -3.66
N GLY A 254 1.87 -2.85 -4.74
CA GLY A 254 2.71 -3.32 -5.85
C GLY A 254 2.05 -4.35 -6.78
N THR A 255 0.72 -4.41 -6.78
CA THR A 255 -0.10 -5.28 -7.65
C THR A 255 -0.85 -4.49 -8.72
N HIS A 256 -1.11 -3.20 -8.51
CA HIS A 256 -1.75 -2.34 -9.49
C HIS A 256 -0.82 -2.09 -10.68
N SER A 257 -1.34 -2.15 -11.91
CA SER A 257 -0.56 -2.00 -13.15
C SER A 257 0.20 -0.67 -13.24
N GLU A 258 -0.40 0.41 -12.75
CA GLU A 258 0.22 1.74 -12.67
C GLU A 258 1.17 1.95 -11.46
N ASP A 259 1.31 0.99 -10.54
CA ASP A 259 2.21 1.11 -9.38
C ASP A 259 3.64 0.68 -9.74
N LEU A 260 4.27 1.38 -10.71
CA LEU A 260 5.59 1.02 -11.26
C LEU A 260 6.65 0.75 -10.16
N TYR A 261 6.68 1.60 -9.13
CA TYR A 261 7.65 1.49 -8.03
C TYR A 261 7.23 0.48 -6.96
N GLY A 262 5.93 0.30 -6.72
CA GLY A 262 5.46 -0.78 -5.86
C GLY A 262 5.71 -2.16 -6.49
N ILE A 263 5.59 -2.29 -7.82
CA ILE A 263 5.97 -3.49 -8.57
C ILE A 263 7.46 -3.78 -8.39
N GLN A 264 8.32 -2.76 -8.35
CA GLN A 264 9.75 -2.92 -8.06
C GLN A 264 10.01 -3.39 -6.61
N MET A 265 9.34 -2.80 -5.63
CA MET A 265 9.54 -3.12 -4.21
C MET A 265 8.96 -4.47 -3.78
N ARG A 266 7.89 -4.91 -4.43
CA ARG A 266 7.20 -6.16 -4.10
C ARG A 266 8.13 -7.38 -4.03
N PRO A 267 8.93 -7.71 -5.05
CA PRO A 267 9.83 -8.84 -4.98
C PRO A 267 10.93 -8.70 -3.94
N MET A 268 11.36 -7.48 -3.61
CA MET A 268 12.31 -7.27 -2.51
C MET A 268 11.69 -7.66 -1.18
N ALA A 269 10.43 -7.27 -0.93
CA ALA A 269 9.69 -7.68 0.26
C ALA A 269 9.44 -9.21 0.29
N MET A 270 9.29 -9.85 -0.87
CA MET A 270 9.13 -11.31 -0.97
C MET A 270 10.40 -12.10 -0.66
N THR A 271 11.59 -11.48 -0.66
CA THR A 271 12.82 -12.14 -0.20
C THR A 271 12.81 -12.39 1.31
N LEU A 272 12.04 -11.59 2.06
CA LEU A 272 11.85 -11.70 3.52
C LEU A 272 10.75 -12.72 3.83
N VAL A 273 11.02 -13.98 3.49
CA VAL A 273 10.06 -15.10 3.62
C VAL A 273 9.64 -15.30 5.08
N LYS A 274 10.59 -15.21 6.01
CA LYS A 274 10.32 -15.35 7.45
C LYS A 274 10.07 -14.00 8.09
N ASP A 275 9.08 -13.94 8.97
CA ASP A 275 8.80 -12.76 9.79
C ASP A 275 9.98 -12.37 10.69
N SER A 276 10.82 -13.34 11.10
CA SER A 276 12.07 -13.08 11.83
C SER A 276 13.03 -12.23 11.02
N ASP A 277 13.16 -12.51 9.72
CA ASP A 277 14.12 -11.84 8.84
C ASP A 277 13.61 -10.43 8.50
N LEU A 278 12.29 -10.30 8.29
CA LEU A 278 11.64 -9.00 8.15
C LEU A 278 11.88 -8.12 9.37
N LYS A 279 11.66 -8.63 10.59
CA LYS A 279 11.89 -7.87 11.83
C LYS A 279 13.34 -7.47 12.01
N LYS A 280 14.31 -8.34 11.67
CA LYS A 280 15.75 -8.01 11.70
C LYS A 280 16.08 -6.84 10.76
N VAL A 281 15.61 -6.90 9.52
CA VAL A 281 15.83 -5.79 8.55
C VAL A 281 15.18 -4.50 9.02
N VAL A 282 13.95 -4.55 9.54
CA VAL A 282 13.27 -3.37 10.09
C VAL A 282 14.05 -2.77 11.26
N SER A 283 14.56 -3.61 12.16
CA SER A 283 15.39 -3.16 13.28
C SER A 283 16.67 -2.49 12.80
N PHE A 284 17.32 -3.06 11.79
CA PHE A 284 18.53 -2.49 11.20
C PHE A 284 18.24 -1.16 10.47
N ILE A 285 17.14 -1.06 9.72
CA ILE A 285 16.73 0.21 9.08
C ILE A 285 16.56 1.32 10.13
N GLY A 286 16.09 0.98 11.32
CA GLY A 286 15.95 1.91 12.44
C GLY A 286 17.27 2.49 12.95
N THR A 287 18.42 1.87 12.66
CA THR A 287 19.74 2.38 13.07
C THR A 287 20.39 3.29 12.03
N LEU A 288 19.84 3.34 10.81
CA LEU A 288 20.42 4.07 9.69
C LEU A 288 20.32 5.59 9.88
N ARG A 289 21.36 6.31 9.43
CA ARG A 289 21.51 7.76 9.64
C ARG A 289 21.54 8.55 8.32
N GLY A 290 21.04 7.99 7.23
CA GLY A 290 21.04 8.65 5.92
C GLY A 290 20.40 10.04 5.97
N GLU A 291 21.09 11.03 5.42
CA GLU A 291 20.64 12.42 5.44
C GLU A 291 19.44 12.65 4.51
N PRO A 292 18.48 13.53 4.87
CA PRO A 292 17.43 13.96 3.96
C PRO A 292 18.02 14.63 2.70
N SER A 293 17.47 14.31 1.52
CA SER A 293 17.90 14.97 0.29
C SER A 293 17.30 16.37 0.17
N LYS A 294 18.01 17.26 -0.54
CA LYS A 294 17.48 18.59 -0.90
C LYS A 294 16.18 18.48 -1.71
N SER A 295 15.32 19.49 -1.59
CA SER A 295 14.08 19.60 -2.37
C SER A 295 14.40 19.68 -3.87
N THR A 296 13.55 19.05 -4.68
CA THR A 296 13.66 18.97 -6.15
C THR A 296 12.41 19.46 -6.88
N ILE A 297 11.30 19.65 -6.18
CA ILE A 297 10.04 20.19 -6.70
C ILE A 297 10.03 21.72 -6.58
N GLN A 298 9.50 22.39 -7.60
CA GLN A 298 9.14 23.80 -7.57
C GLN A 298 7.67 23.96 -7.16
N GLY A 299 7.37 24.92 -6.28
CA GLY A 299 6.04 25.23 -5.77
C GLY A 299 6.04 26.42 -4.81
N ASN A 300 4.88 26.75 -4.25
CA ASN A 300 4.69 27.79 -3.25
C ASN A 300 4.55 27.16 -1.85
N SER A 301 5.52 27.44 -0.98
CA SER A 301 5.57 26.88 0.38
C SER A 301 4.47 27.42 1.30
N ASP A 302 4.05 28.68 1.13
CA ASP A 302 2.97 29.29 1.94
C ASP A 302 1.59 28.70 1.58
N SER A 303 1.34 28.48 0.28
CA SER A 303 0.16 27.73 -0.19
C SER A 303 0.20 26.28 0.30
N GLY A 304 1.40 25.69 0.34
CA GLY A 304 1.65 24.36 0.89
C GLY A 304 1.33 24.26 2.36
N LYS A 305 1.76 25.24 3.17
CA LYS A 305 1.44 25.37 4.60
C LYS A 305 -0.06 25.42 4.84
N THR A 306 -0.77 26.22 4.06
CA THR A 306 -2.23 26.35 4.15
C THR A 306 -2.91 25.01 3.86
N SER A 307 -2.50 24.34 2.79
CA SER A 307 -3.04 23.03 2.40
C SER A 307 -2.66 21.92 3.40
N TYR A 308 -1.51 22.03 4.06
CA TYR A 308 -1.03 21.06 5.05
C TYR A 308 -1.81 21.13 6.38
N ALA A 309 -2.54 22.21 6.66
CA ALA A 309 -3.27 22.37 7.92
C ALA A 309 -4.20 21.17 8.24
N THR A 310 -4.80 20.55 7.23
CA THR A 310 -5.65 19.35 7.38
C THR A 310 -4.85 18.08 7.68
N CYS A 311 -3.58 18.04 7.29
CA CYS A 311 -2.69 16.90 7.46
C CYS A 311 -2.15 16.80 8.90
N ILE A 312 -2.05 17.93 9.61
CA ILE A 312 -1.49 18.03 10.97
C ILE A 312 -2.19 17.07 11.95
N ALA A 313 -3.51 16.91 11.85
CA ALA A 313 -4.29 16.04 12.75
C ALA A 313 -3.76 14.59 12.80
N CYS A 314 -3.18 14.11 11.70
CA CYS A 314 -2.64 12.76 11.60
C CYS A 314 -1.11 12.73 11.53
N HIS A 315 -0.49 13.66 10.79
CA HIS A 315 0.95 13.64 10.56
C HIS A 315 1.75 14.51 11.54
N GLY A 316 1.09 15.30 12.38
CA GLY A 316 1.74 16.22 13.32
C GLY A 316 2.15 17.54 12.68
N GLU A 317 2.44 18.55 13.51
CA GLU A 317 2.76 19.91 13.06
C GLU A 317 4.04 19.94 12.22
N GLN A 318 4.99 19.06 12.53
CA GLN A 318 6.28 18.95 11.85
C GLN A 318 6.40 17.63 11.09
N GLY A 319 5.28 16.97 10.79
CA GLY A 319 5.28 15.72 10.02
C GLY A 319 5.90 14.53 10.77
N GLU A 320 5.98 14.57 12.09
CA GLU A 320 6.54 13.53 12.95
C GLU A 320 5.77 12.21 12.92
N GLY A 321 4.51 12.23 12.48
CA GLY A 321 3.61 11.07 12.42
C GLY A 321 2.92 10.76 13.74
N ASN A 322 1.84 9.97 13.67
CA ASN A 322 1.05 9.58 14.83
C ASN A 322 0.78 8.07 14.79
N LYS A 323 1.41 7.31 15.70
CA LYS A 323 1.28 5.85 15.78
C LYS A 323 -0.14 5.41 16.13
N ALA A 324 -0.85 6.12 17.01
CA ALA A 324 -2.22 5.77 17.39
C ALA A 324 -3.18 5.84 16.19
N LEU A 325 -2.94 6.80 15.30
CA LEU A 325 -3.68 6.96 14.05
C LEU A 325 -3.05 6.20 12.88
N ASN A 326 -2.01 5.40 13.12
CA ASN A 326 -1.30 4.65 12.09
C ASN A 326 -0.75 5.51 10.92
N SER A 327 -0.55 6.79 11.21
CA SER A 327 -0.08 7.82 10.30
C SER A 327 1.46 7.90 10.36
N PRO A 328 2.16 7.64 9.24
CA PRO A 328 3.61 7.60 9.24
C PRO A 328 4.22 8.98 9.42
N LYS A 329 5.50 8.98 9.81
CA LYS A 329 6.34 10.17 9.73
C LYS A 329 6.53 10.54 8.26
N ILE A 330 6.38 11.82 7.95
CA ILE A 330 6.61 12.38 6.61
C ILE A 330 7.75 13.41 6.60
N ALA A 331 8.15 13.91 7.78
CA ALA A 331 9.34 14.71 7.95
C ALA A 331 10.58 13.95 7.45
N GLY A 332 11.45 14.63 6.71
CA GLY A 332 12.68 14.05 6.17
C GLY A 332 12.48 13.11 4.97
N LEU A 333 11.24 12.86 4.52
CA LEU A 333 11.01 12.19 3.24
C LEU A 333 11.22 13.16 2.06
N GLN A 334 11.63 12.64 0.92
CA GLN A 334 11.83 13.46 -0.27
C GLN A 334 10.50 14.01 -0.81
N ASP A 335 10.50 15.27 -1.25
CA ASP A 335 9.32 15.95 -1.81
C ASP A 335 8.70 15.20 -3.00
N TRP A 336 9.51 14.71 -3.94
CA TRP A 336 9.06 13.91 -5.08
C TRP A 336 8.38 12.62 -4.63
N TYR A 337 8.82 12.04 -3.51
CA TYR A 337 8.21 10.83 -2.98
C TYR A 337 6.85 11.14 -2.37
N ILE A 338 6.75 12.20 -1.57
CA ILE A 338 5.50 12.67 -0.97
C ILE A 338 4.47 12.97 -2.07
N ALA A 339 4.85 13.78 -3.06
CA ALA A 339 3.99 14.12 -4.19
C ALA A 339 3.54 12.85 -4.96
N ARG A 340 4.45 11.90 -5.19
CA ARG A 340 4.11 10.60 -5.79
C ARG A 340 3.08 9.84 -4.96
N GLN A 341 3.28 9.72 -3.64
CA GLN A 341 2.34 8.98 -2.79
C GLN A 341 0.94 9.62 -2.78
N ILE A 342 0.86 10.95 -2.68
CA ILE A 342 -0.42 11.67 -2.72
C ILE A 342 -1.12 11.42 -4.06
N ARG A 343 -0.42 11.51 -5.21
CA ARG A 343 -0.97 11.15 -6.52
C ARG A 343 -1.46 9.71 -6.56
N SER A 344 -0.71 8.76 -6.01
CA SER A 344 -1.11 7.34 -5.96
C SER A 344 -2.38 7.13 -5.13
N PHE A 345 -2.54 7.83 -4.00
CA PHE A 345 -3.78 7.78 -3.22
C PHE A 345 -4.95 8.43 -3.95
N LYS A 346 -4.74 9.61 -4.56
CA LYS A 346 -5.75 10.34 -5.34
C LYS A 346 -6.28 9.47 -6.50
N LYS A 347 -5.40 8.76 -7.21
CA LYS A 347 -5.75 7.83 -8.30
C LYS A 347 -6.27 6.46 -7.84
N GLY A 348 -6.22 6.16 -6.53
CA GLY A 348 -6.57 4.83 -6.03
C GLY A 348 -5.57 3.73 -6.38
N ILE A 349 -4.37 4.07 -6.86
CA ILE A 349 -3.26 3.11 -7.04
C ILE A 349 -2.84 2.57 -5.66
N ARG A 350 -2.94 3.38 -4.61
CA ARG A 350 -2.74 3.01 -3.21
C ARG A 350 -4.03 3.26 -2.42
N GLY A 351 -4.33 2.42 -1.42
CA GLY A 351 -5.51 2.55 -0.59
C GLY A 351 -6.83 2.07 -1.23
N SER A 352 -6.81 1.40 -2.38
CA SER A 352 -8.03 0.80 -2.96
C SER A 352 -8.22 -0.67 -2.60
N HIS A 353 -7.16 -1.34 -2.16
CA HIS A 353 -7.23 -2.72 -1.75
C HIS A 353 -7.98 -2.83 -0.41
N GLU A 354 -8.91 -3.79 -0.28
CA GLU A 354 -9.77 -3.97 0.91
C GLU A 354 -8.97 -4.08 2.23
N LYS A 355 -7.78 -4.69 2.16
CA LYS A 355 -6.86 -4.87 3.30
C LYS A 355 -5.94 -3.67 3.56
N ASP A 356 -5.94 -2.63 2.71
CA ASP A 356 -5.14 -1.42 2.91
C ASP A 356 -5.93 -0.39 3.75
N VAL A 357 -6.32 -0.77 4.97
CA VAL A 357 -7.19 0.03 5.86
C VAL A 357 -6.67 1.46 6.05
N TYR A 358 -5.38 1.61 6.32
CA TYR A 358 -4.76 2.92 6.52
C TYR A 358 -4.49 3.66 5.20
N GLY A 359 -4.34 2.93 4.09
CA GLY A 359 -4.29 3.54 2.78
C GLY A 359 -5.64 4.12 2.37
N MET A 360 -6.74 3.43 2.68
CA MET A 360 -8.11 3.92 2.46
C MET A 360 -8.36 5.24 3.21
N GLN A 361 -7.82 5.40 4.42
CA GLN A 361 -7.90 6.65 5.18
C GLN A 361 -7.20 7.83 4.48
N MET A 362 -6.08 7.59 3.81
CA MET A 362 -5.33 8.65 3.12
C MET A 362 -5.94 9.08 1.78
N ARG A 363 -6.79 8.26 1.17
CA ARG A 363 -7.44 8.59 -0.11
C ARG A 363 -8.28 9.87 -0.06
N PRO A 364 -9.28 10.02 0.84
CA PRO A 364 -10.06 11.26 0.90
C PRO A 364 -9.18 12.47 1.23
N MET A 365 -8.13 12.31 2.03
CA MET A 365 -7.17 13.39 2.31
C MET A 365 -6.39 13.81 1.07
N ALA A 366 -5.97 12.86 0.22
CA ALA A 366 -5.35 13.18 -1.06
C ALA A 366 -6.32 13.86 -2.03
N MET A 367 -7.63 13.58 -1.91
CA MET A 367 -8.68 14.22 -2.73
C MET A 367 -8.99 15.66 -2.31
N THR A 368 -8.64 16.09 -1.09
CA THR A 368 -8.87 17.50 -0.68
C THR A 368 -7.93 18.47 -1.39
N LEU A 369 -6.80 17.99 -1.91
CA LEU A 369 -5.90 18.79 -2.73
C LEU A 369 -6.48 18.89 -4.14
N ALA A 370 -6.83 20.10 -4.57
CA ALA A 370 -7.61 20.32 -5.79
C ALA A 370 -6.91 19.77 -7.05
N ASP A 371 -5.63 20.10 -7.21
CA ASP A 371 -4.85 19.87 -8.43
C ASP A 371 -3.41 19.41 -8.12
N ASP A 372 -2.62 19.21 -9.18
CA ASP A 372 -1.22 18.80 -9.04
C ASP A 372 -0.33 19.90 -8.43
N GLU A 373 -0.70 21.16 -8.60
CA GLU A 373 0.03 22.28 -8.01
C GLU A 373 -0.10 22.25 -6.48
N SER A 374 -1.31 22.03 -5.97
CA SER A 374 -1.59 21.83 -4.54
C SER A 374 -0.76 20.68 -3.94
N ILE A 375 -0.59 19.59 -4.70
CA ILE A 375 0.26 18.45 -4.30
C ILE A 375 1.73 18.86 -4.22
N LYS A 376 2.24 19.58 -5.22
CA LYS A 376 3.62 20.10 -5.24
C LYS A 376 3.87 21.07 -4.09
N ASN A 377 2.92 21.97 -3.82
CA ASN A 377 2.99 22.96 -2.75
C ASN A 377 3.09 22.28 -1.38
N VAL A 378 2.24 21.29 -1.09
CA VAL A 378 2.31 20.51 0.16
C VAL A 378 3.62 19.72 0.25
N ALA A 379 4.03 19.04 -0.82
CA ALA A 379 5.26 18.26 -0.83
C ALA A 379 6.51 19.12 -0.58
N LEU A 380 6.55 20.33 -1.16
CA LEU A 380 7.59 21.32 -0.91
C LEU A 380 7.54 21.84 0.52
N TYR A 381 6.36 22.13 1.06
CA TYR A 381 6.25 22.59 2.45
C TYR A 381 6.75 21.53 3.45
N VAL A 382 6.35 20.27 3.28
CA VAL A 382 6.78 19.16 4.15
C VAL A 382 8.29 18.93 4.07
N SER A 383 8.94 19.21 2.93
CA SER A 383 10.40 19.07 2.81
C SER A 383 11.18 20.09 3.66
N THR A 384 10.52 21.14 4.15
CA THR A 384 11.12 22.13 5.06
C THR A 384 11.17 21.67 6.52
N PHE A 385 10.47 20.59 6.88
CA PHE A 385 10.42 20.10 8.26
C PHE A 385 11.78 19.56 8.71
N LYS A 386 12.26 20.07 9.84
CA LYS A 386 13.50 19.60 10.45
C LYS A 386 13.23 18.35 11.27
N GLU A 387 13.98 17.28 11.04
CA GLU A 387 13.97 16.14 11.97
C GLU A 387 14.51 16.60 13.33
N LYS A 388 13.70 16.55 14.39
CA LYS A 388 14.27 16.51 15.74
C LYS A 388 14.99 15.16 15.85
N ALA A 389 16.30 15.19 16.12
CA ALA A 389 17.09 14.00 16.35
C ALA A 389 16.43 13.18 17.46
N GLN A 390 16.11 11.91 17.17
CA GLN A 390 15.53 11.02 18.16
C GLN A 390 16.58 10.70 19.24
N PRO A 391 16.28 10.86 20.55
CA PRO A 391 17.15 10.40 21.61
C PRO A 391 17.29 8.87 21.55
N SER A 392 18.48 8.39 21.84
CA SER A 392 18.80 6.98 22.04
C SER A 392 17.82 6.33 23.02
N ILE A 393 17.18 5.23 22.60
CA ILE A 393 16.35 4.42 23.50
C ILE A 393 17.29 3.67 24.43
N THR A 394 17.52 4.20 25.62
CA THR A 394 17.90 3.40 26.79
C THR A 394 16.62 3.23 27.61
N GLN A 395 16.17 1.99 27.69
CA GLN A 395 14.97 1.60 28.40
C GLN A 395 15.17 1.76 29.90
N THR A 396 14.46 2.70 30.54
CA THR A 396 13.97 2.52 31.92
C THR A 396 12.69 3.34 32.08
N ALA A 397 11.63 2.67 32.52
CA ALA A 397 10.35 3.26 32.86
C ALA A 397 10.49 4.27 34.00
N MET A 398 9.66 5.32 34.00
CA MET A 398 8.84 5.68 35.15
C MET A 398 7.56 6.39 34.69
N ILE A 399 6.45 5.94 35.26
CA ILE A 399 5.12 6.50 35.14
C ILE A 399 5.14 7.82 35.93
N SER A 400 4.86 8.94 35.27
CA SER A 400 4.57 10.21 35.93
C SER A 400 3.08 10.50 35.77
N THR A 401 2.37 10.51 36.89
CA THR A 401 1.00 11.01 37.03
C THR A 401 1.00 12.51 36.76
N ALA A 402 0.42 12.94 35.65
CA ALA A 402 0.17 14.36 35.39
C ALA A 402 -1.27 14.70 35.80
N GLU A 403 -1.36 15.70 36.68
CA GLU A 403 -2.59 16.28 37.21
C GLU A 403 -3.52 16.82 36.10
N THR A 404 -4.82 16.62 36.33
CA THR A 404 -5.90 17.19 35.53
C THR A 404 -6.05 18.68 35.82
N ALA A 405 -5.48 19.53 34.98
CA ALA A 405 -5.87 20.93 34.91
C ALA A 405 -7.18 21.07 34.11
N SER A 406 -8.25 21.46 34.79
CA SER A 406 -9.53 21.84 34.19
C SER A 406 -9.39 23.16 33.44
N VAL A 407 -9.29 23.10 32.10
CA VAL A 407 -9.33 24.28 31.24
C VAL A 407 -10.79 24.59 30.90
N SER A 408 -11.26 25.76 31.32
CA SER A 408 -12.54 26.33 30.90
C SER A 408 -12.50 26.65 29.41
N VAL A 409 -13.30 25.92 28.62
CA VAL A 409 -13.40 26.05 27.16
C VAL A 409 -14.21 27.30 26.81
N THR A 410 -13.54 28.41 26.49
CA THR A 410 -14.17 29.54 25.80
C THR A 410 -14.11 29.29 24.29
N SER A 411 -15.25 29.10 23.63
CA SER A 411 -15.33 28.84 22.18
C SER A 411 -15.17 30.11 21.34
N SER A 412 -14.38 30.06 20.26
CA SER A 412 -14.15 31.15 19.30
C SER A 412 -14.94 30.95 18.00
N THR A 413 -15.84 31.87 17.67
CA THR A 413 -16.62 31.84 16.42
C THR A 413 -15.76 32.12 15.18
N GLU A 414 -14.68 32.89 15.31
CA GLU A 414 -13.76 33.18 14.20
C GLU A 414 -12.96 31.94 13.81
N ASN A 415 -12.40 31.23 14.81
CA ASN A 415 -11.75 29.93 14.57
C ASN A 415 -12.74 28.92 13.99
N GLY A 416 -13.98 28.91 14.53
CA GLY A 416 -15.05 28.06 14.03
C GLY A 416 -15.39 28.31 12.57
N LYS A 417 -15.35 29.58 12.11
CA LYS A 417 -15.57 29.95 10.71
C LYS A 417 -14.49 29.38 9.79
N THR A 418 -13.22 29.47 10.19
CA THR A 418 -12.11 28.88 9.43
C THR A 418 -12.26 27.37 9.31
N LEU A 419 -12.56 26.69 10.42
CA LEU A 419 -12.79 25.24 10.46
C LEU A 419 -14.00 24.81 9.62
N TYR A 420 -15.04 25.65 9.59
CA TYR A 420 -16.24 25.41 8.81
C TYR A 420 -15.99 25.42 7.30
N GLY A 421 -14.91 26.04 6.79
CA GLY A 421 -14.60 26.08 5.37
C GLY A 421 -14.60 24.68 4.71
N VAL A 422 -14.14 23.67 5.42
CA VAL A 422 -14.15 22.26 4.97
C VAL A 422 -15.56 21.66 5.01
N CYS A 423 -16.39 22.06 5.98
CA CYS A 423 -17.77 21.60 6.12
C CYS A 423 -18.68 22.21 5.04
N ALA A 424 -18.41 23.46 4.64
CA ALA A 424 -19.20 24.23 3.68
C ALA A 424 -19.28 23.57 2.31
N SER A 425 -18.27 22.81 1.89
CA SER A 425 -18.26 22.10 0.60
C SER A 425 -19.40 21.06 0.49
N CYS A 426 -19.86 20.52 1.61
CA CYS A 426 -21.00 19.59 1.64
C CYS A 426 -22.25 20.21 2.23
N HIS A 427 -22.12 20.99 3.31
CA HIS A 427 -23.26 21.56 4.03
C HIS A 427 -23.71 22.93 3.51
N GLY A 428 -23.02 23.51 2.54
CA GLY A 428 -23.28 24.85 2.00
C GLY A 428 -22.63 25.95 2.83
N ALA A 429 -22.36 27.09 2.19
CA ALA A 429 -21.72 28.25 2.85
C ALA A 429 -22.53 28.79 4.04
N ASP A 430 -23.86 28.71 3.96
CA ASP A 430 -24.82 29.13 4.99
C ASP A 430 -25.36 27.95 5.82
N GLY A 431 -24.85 26.74 5.61
CA GLY A 431 -25.32 25.54 6.32
C GLY A 431 -26.69 25.02 5.89
N ALA A 432 -27.21 25.43 4.72
CA ALA A 432 -28.51 25.01 4.19
C ALA A 432 -28.62 23.50 3.87
N GLY A 433 -27.49 22.80 3.77
CA GLY A 433 -27.42 21.40 3.34
C GLY A 433 -27.40 21.24 1.81
N ASN A 434 -27.00 20.05 1.37
CA ASN A 434 -26.95 19.67 -0.05
C ASN A 434 -27.55 18.28 -0.23
N LYS A 435 -28.72 18.21 -0.87
CA LYS A 435 -29.43 16.95 -1.13
C LYS A 435 -28.65 16.01 -2.03
N ALA A 436 -27.95 16.51 -3.05
CA ALA A 436 -27.17 15.68 -3.97
C ALA A 436 -26.03 14.96 -3.24
N LEU A 437 -25.45 15.62 -2.23
CA LEU A 437 -24.40 15.05 -1.39
C LEU A 437 -24.94 14.35 -0.13
N ASN A 438 -26.27 14.27 0.04
CA ASN A 438 -26.90 13.70 1.24
C ASN A 438 -26.47 14.35 2.57
N ALA A 439 -25.95 15.58 2.49
CA ALA A 439 -25.50 16.41 3.60
C ALA A 439 -26.68 17.26 4.11
N PRO A 440 -27.16 17.06 5.33
CA PRO A 440 -28.33 17.77 5.84
C PRO A 440 -28.03 19.22 6.17
N ARG A 441 -29.09 20.01 6.32
CA ARG A 441 -29.06 21.34 6.90
C ARG A 441 -28.52 21.26 8.32
N ILE A 442 -27.55 22.13 8.62
CA ILE A 442 -26.97 22.27 9.96
C ILE A 442 -27.13 23.69 10.52
N SER A 443 -27.53 24.65 9.70
CA SER A 443 -27.93 25.99 10.15
C SER A 443 -29.18 25.93 11.04
N GLY A 444 -29.28 26.84 12.00
CA GLY A 444 -30.35 26.84 13.00
C GLY A 444 -30.25 25.75 14.08
N GLN A 445 -29.26 24.85 14.01
CA GLN A 445 -28.99 23.89 15.08
C GLN A 445 -28.18 24.50 16.22
N LYS A 446 -28.38 23.97 17.43
CA LYS A 446 -27.73 24.48 18.63
C LYS A 446 -26.32 23.91 18.77
N ALA A 447 -25.37 24.74 19.22
CA ALA A 447 -23.97 24.35 19.38
C ALA A 447 -23.79 23.06 20.20
N TRP A 448 -24.52 22.90 21.31
CA TRP A 448 -24.47 21.69 22.14
C TRP A 448 -24.83 20.41 21.35
N TYR A 449 -25.79 20.50 20.42
CA TYR A 449 -26.22 19.36 19.63
C TYR A 449 -25.18 19.03 18.55
N ILE A 450 -24.67 20.05 17.84
CA ILE A 450 -23.61 19.88 16.84
C ILE A 450 -22.37 19.26 17.48
N ALA A 451 -21.92 19.77 18.63
CA ALA A 451 -20.79 19.23 19.38
C ALA A 451 -21.00 17.75 19.74
N ARG A 452 -22.19 17.41 20.27
CA ARG A 452 -22.54 16.01 20.57
C ARG A 452 -22.55 15.13 19.33
N GLN A 453 -23.09 15.60 18.21
CA GLN A 453 -23.11 14.79 16.98
C GLN A 453 -21.71 14.55 16.43
N LEU A 454 -20.85 15.57 16.44
CA LEU A 454 -19.45 15.44 16.05
C LEU A 454 -18.71 14.46 16.96
N ALA A 455 -18.93 14.53 18.28
CA ALA A 455 -18.38 13.56 19.24
C ALA A 455 -18.87 12.12 18.97
N ASN A 456 -20.14 11.94 18.64
CA ASN A 456 -20.70 10.62 18.31
C ASN A 456 -20.10 10.06 17.00
N PHE A 457 -19.85 10.90 15.99
CA PHE A 457 -19.17 10.46 14.77
C PHE A 457 -17.70 10.11 15.00
N LYS A 458 -16.98 10.92 15.78
CA LYS A 458 -15.57 10.67 16.17
C LYS A 458 -15.43 9.34 16.91
N SER A 459 -16.25 9.12 17.92
CA SER A 459 -16.23 7.90 18.75
C SER A 459 -16.81 6.67 18.05
N GLY A 460 -17.45 6.85 16.89
CA GLY A 460 -18.10 5.77 16.15
C GLY A 460 -19.46 5.35 16.72
N ILE A 461 -20.01 6.03 17.72
CA ILE A 461 -21.40 5.83 18.18
C ILE A 461 -22.39 6.09 17.03
N ARG A 462 -22.04 7.01 16.12
CA ARG A 462 -22.79 7.31 14.89
C ARG A 462 -21.90 7.09 13.65
N GLY A 463 -22.49 6.58 12.57
CA GLY A 463 -21.78 6.34 11.32
C GLY A 463 -20.89 5.08 11.28
N SER A 464 -20.85 4.24 12.32
CA SER A 464 -20.12 2.96 12.27
C SER A 464 -20.92 1.80 11.73
N HIS A 465 -22.25 1.90 11.81
CA HIS A 465 -23.13 0.83 11.36
C HIS A 465 -23.01 0.65 9.85
N GLU A 466 -22.95 -0.58 9.36
CA GLU A 466 -22.73 -0.91 7.95
C GLU A 466 -23.78 -0.27 7.02
N LYS A 467 -25.02 -0.16 7.51
CA LYS A 467 -26.16 0.46 6.80
C LYS A 467 -26.25 1.99 6.95
N ASP A 468 -25.40 2.62 7.75
CA ASP A 468 -25.36 4.09 7.89
C ASP A 468 -24.45 4.73 6.84
N ILE A 469 -24.73 4.47 5.55
CA ILE A 469 -23.87 4.84 4.40
C ILE A 469 -23.51 6.34 4.43
N TYR A 470 -24.49 7.20 4.72
CA TYR A 470 -24.27 8.65 4.76
C TYR A 470 -23.68 9.12 6.09
N GLY A 471 -23.94 8.43 7.20
CA GLY A 471 -23.27 8.72 8.47
C GLY A 471 -21.78 8.36 8.45
N GLN A 472 -21.39 7.32 7.70
CA GLN A 472 -19.99 6.94 7.50
C GLN A 472 -19.16 8.06 6.87
N GLN A 473 -19.77 8.89 6.02
CA GLN A 473 -19.10 10.06 5.41
C GLN A 473 -18.68 11.10 6.45
N MET A 474 -19.49 11.29 7.50
CA MET A 474 -19.20 12.29 8.54
C MET A 474 -18.19 11.84 9.57
N ARG A 475 -17.84 10.55 9.63
CA ARG A 475 -16.82 10.05 10.56
C ARG A 475 -15.43 10.65 10.29
N PRO A 476 -14.82 10.46 9.10
CA PRO A 476 -13.52 11.07 8.82
C PRO A 476 -13.58 12.60 8.91
N MET A 477 -14.70 13.21 8.51
CA MET A 477 -14.88 14.67 8.63
C MET A 477 -14.89 15.14 10.07
N SER A 478 -15.56 14.43 10.98
CA SER A 478 -15.54 14.77 12.40
C SER A 478 -14.15 14.60 13.02
N MET A 479 -13.33 13.69 12.49
CA MET A 479 -11.96 13.43 12.95
C MET A 479 -10.95 14.50 12.51
N THR A 480 -11.29 15.37 11.54
CA THR A 480 -10.43 16.52 11.17
C THR A 480 -10.37 17.58 12.27
N LEU A 481 -11.38 17.61 13.15
CA LEU A 481 -11.40 18.45 14.34
C LEU A 481 -10.51 17.79 15.39
N ALA A 482 -9.25 18.19 15.50
CA ALA A 482 -8.24 17.44 16.26
C ALA A 482 -8.50 17.37 17.78
N ASN A 483 -9.21 18.34 18.35
CA ASN A 483 -9.47 18.40 19.79
C ASN A 483 -10.88 18.92 20.09
N ASP A 484 -11.25 18.92 21.38
CA ASP A 484 -12.58 19.34 21.83
C ASP A 484 -12.81 20.85 21.66
N GLN A 485 -11.74 21.65 21.69
CA GLN A 485 -11.81 23.09 21.41
C GLN A 485 -12.25 23.34 19.96
N MET A 486 -11.68 22.64 18.98
CA MET A 486 -12.09 22.75 17.58
C MET A 486 -13.54 22.33 17.36
N VAL A 487 -14.00 21.30 18.09
CA VAL A 487 -15.42 20.90 18.09
C VAL A 487 -16.29 22.00 18.68
N ALA A 488 -15.88 22.61 19.79
CA ALA A 488 -16.60 23.72 20.42
C ALA A 488 -16.67 24.94 19.50
N ASP A 489 -15.54 25.33 18.89
CA ASP A 489 -15.40 26.48 17.98
C ASP A 489 -16.30 26.32 16.74
N VAL A 490 -16.22 25.19 16.03
CA VAL A 490 -17.05 24.96 14.85
C VAL A 490 -18.53 24.85 15.21
N SER A 491 -18.86 24.24 16.36
CA SER A 491 -20.24 24.13 16.83
C SER A 491 -20.82 25.50 17.19
N ALA A 492 -20.02 26.37 17.81
CA ALA A 492 -20.39 27.75 18.09
C ALA A 492 -20.66 28.51 16.79
N TYR A 493 -19.73 28.45 15.81
CA TYR A 493 -19.91 29.10 14.52
C TYR A 493 -21.13 28.59 13.75
N VAL A 494 -21.32 27.27 13.63
CA VAL A 494 -22.48 26.68 12.93
C VAL A 494 -23.80 27.15 13.54
N SER A 495 -23.85 27.35 14.87
CA SER A 495 -25.06 27.85 15.54
C SER A 495 -25.41 29.31 15.19
N THR A 496 -24.46 30.07 14.63
CA THR A 496 -24.70 31.43 14.12
C THR A 496 -25.24 31.45 12.69
N LEU A 497 -25.11 30.34 11.95
CA LEU A 497 -25.53 30.25 10.56
C LEU A 497 -27.06 30.32 10.44
N LYS A 498 -27.52 31.17 9.52
CA LYS A 498 -28.92 31.34 9.15
C LYS A 498 -29.07 31.05 7.67
N SER A 499 -29.83 30.01 7.34
CA SER A 499 -30.33 29.77 5.99
C SER A 499 -31.85 29.86 5.97
N SER A 500 -32.43 30.12 4.80
CA SER A 500 -33.87 29.97 4.58
C SER A 500 -34.34 28.54 4.86
N ALA A 501 -35.64 28.37 5.11
CA ALA A 501 -36.25 27.05 5.28
C ALA A 501 -36.08 26.24 3.99
N SER A 502 -35.73 24.96 4.13
CA SER A 502 -35.57 24.09 2.98
C SER A 502 -36.91 23.88 2.25
N PRO A 503 -36.94 23.97 0.91
CA PRO A 503 -38.16 23.68 0.15
C PRO A 503 -38.58 22.22 0.36
N PRO A 504 -39.90 21.92 0.37
CA PRO A 504 -40.39 20.55 0.42
C PRO A 504 -39.91 19.75 -0.79
N THR A 505 -39.42 18.54 -0.56
CA THR A 505 -38.91 17.61 -1.56
C THR A 505 -39.59 16.24 -1.53
N ILE A 506 -40.42 15.97 -0.52
CA ILE A 506 -41.26 14.77 -0.41
C ILE A 506 -42.75 15.16 -0.46
N LYS A 507 -43.60 14.23 -0.91
CA LYS A 507 -45.07 14.39 -0.86
C LYS A 507 -45.59 13.82 0.46
N GLY A 508 -46.48 14.54 1.14
CA GLY A 508 -47.11 14.10 2.39
C GLY A 508 -48.29 14.99 2.79
N ASP A 509 -49.14 14.47 3.68
CA ASP A 509 -50.25 15.22 4.27
C ASP A 509 -49.77 15.99 5.50
N ALA A 510 -49.76 17.32 5.39
CA ALA A 510 -49.31 18.20 6.48
C ALA A 510 -50.24 18.18 7.70
N ALA A 511 -51.55 17.96 7.51
CA ALA A 511 -52.50 17.88 8.61
C ALA A 511 -52.31 16.58 9.40
N ALA A 512 -52.17 15.46 8.70
CA ALA A 512 -51.83 14.18 9.33
C ALA A 512 -50.45 14.23 10.01
N GLY A 513 -49.46 14.86 9.37
CA GLY A 513 -48.13 15.08 9.94
C GLY A 513 -48.16 15.92 11.22
N LYS A 514 -49.00 16.97 11.26
CA LYS A 514 -49.21 17.80 12.46
C LYS A 514 -49.81 16.98 13.61
N ALA A 515 -50.77 16.11 13.33
CA ALA A 515 -51.35 15.23 14.34
C ALA A 515 -50.30 14.25 14.89
N ALA A 516 -49.52 13.60 14.02
CA ALA A 516 -48.44 12.70 14.43
C ALA A 516 -47.33 13.42 15.23
N TYR A 517 -47.06 14.68 14.89
CA TYR A 517 -46.05 15.50 15.58
C TYR A 517 -46.38 15.77 17.05
N ALA A 518 -47.65 15.66 17.48
CA ALA A 518 -48.05 15.91 18.86
C ALA A 518 -47.23 15.09 19.88
N ILE A 519 -46.85 13.87 19.52
CA ILE A 519 -46.05 12.98 20.37
C ILE A 519 -44.58 13.46 20.45
N CYS A 520 -44.07 14.04 19.37
CA CYS A 520 -42.71 14.59 19.31
C CYS A 520 -42.58 15.93 20.06
N ALA A 521 -43.67 16.71 20.12
CA ALA A 521 -43.69 18.07 20.64
C ALA A 521 -43.27 18.16 22.12
N THR A 522 -43.54 17.14 22.93
CA THR A 522 -43.12 17.08 24.34
C THR A 522 -41.60 17.17 24.49
N CYS A 523 -40.84 16.60 23.54
CA CYS A 523 -39.38 16.63 23.55
C CYS A 523 -38.83 17.76 22.69
N HIS A 524 -39.35 17.93 21.47
CA HIS A 524 -38.79 18.86 20.49
C HIS A 524 -39.40 20.27 20.53
N GLY A 525 -40.37 20.52 21.39
CA GLY A 525 -41.09 21.80 21.49
C GLY A 525 -42.28 21.87 20.55
N ALA A 526 -43.19 22.81 20.82
CA ALA A 526 -44.46 22.94 20.09
C ALA A 526 -44.25 23.23 18.59
N ASN A 527 -43.14 23.89 18.25
CA ASN A 527 -42.78 24.27 16.88
C ASN A 527 -41.53 23.55 16.37
N GLY A 528 -40.99 22.57 17.12
CA GLY A 528 -39.77 21.85 16.75
C GLY A 528 -38.47 22.63 16.98
N GLU A 529 -38.50 23.62 17.86
CA GLU A 529 -37.37 24.48 18.23
C GLU A 529 -36.24 23.76 19.00
N GLY A 530 -36.53 22.56 19.51
CA GLY A 530 -35.63 21.73 20.31
C GLY A 530 -35.61 22.13 21.79
N ASN A 531 -35.27 21.16 22.64
CA ASN A 531 -35.19 21.34 24.09
C ASN A 531 -33.85 20.79 24.60
N LYS A 532 -32.99 21.68 25.11
CA LYS A 532 -31.67 21.30 25.65
C LYS A 532 -31.79 20.43 26.90
N ALA A 533 -32.76 20.69 27.78
CA ALA A 533 -32.94 19.92 29.01
C ALA A 533 -33.27 18.45 28.71
N LEU A 534 -34.05 18.23 27.64
CA LEU A 534 -34.39 16.89 27.15
C LEU A 534 -33.42 16.37 26.08
N ASN A 535 -32.33 17.10 25.81
CA ASN A 535 -31.33 16.71 24.82
C ASN A 535 -31.89 16.49 23.39
N ALA A 536 -33.03 17.12 23.11
CA ALA A 536 -33.78 17.03 21.87
C ALA A 536 -33.38 18.17 20.92
N PRO A 537 -32.86 17.87 19.72
CA PRO A 537 -32.44 18.90 18.77
C PRO A 537 -33.61 19.67 18.18
N ALA A 538 -33.32 20.86 17.64
CA ALA A 538 -34.26 21.53 16.75
C ALA A 538 -34.46 20.71 15.47
N ILE A 539 -35.71 20.54 15.05
CA ILE A 539 -36.11 19.85 13.82
C ILE A 539 -36.92 20.75 12.89
N ALA A 540 -37.33 21.94 13.38
CA ALA A 540 -37.95 22.98 12.58
C ALA A 540 -37.05 23.42 11.42
N GLY A 541 -37.60 23.46 10.21
CA GLY A 541 -36.89 23.88 9.00
C GLY A 541 -35.76 22.95 8.57
N GLN A 542 -35.65 21.74 9.12
CA GLN A 542 -34.72 20.71 8.65
C GLN A 542 -35.17 20.16 7.29
N ASN A 543 -34.23 19.59 6.51
CA ASN A 543 -34.57 18.91 5.28
C ASN A 543 -35.50 17.71 5.54
N ASP A 544 -36.61 17.66 4.83
CA ASP A 544 -37.62 16.60 4.94
C ASP A 544 -37.07 15.20 4.65
N TRP A 545 -36.28 15.05 3.59
CA TRP A 545 -35.61 13.80 3.22
C TRP A 545 -34.65 13.31 4.31
N TYR A 546 -34.02 14.24 5.04
CA TYR A 546 -33.14 13.89 6.14
C TYR A 546 -33.93 13.42 7.36
N ILE A 547 -35.05 14.08 7.69
CA ILE A 547 -35.94 13.66 8.78
C ILE A 547 -36.46 12.23 8.51
N VAL A 548 -36.96 11.96 7.30
CA VAL A 548 -37.42 10.61 6.90
C VAL A 548 -36.29 9.59 7.09
N ARG A 549 -35.08 9.89 6.61
CA ARG A 549 -33.92 9.00 6.78
C ARG A 549 -33.57 8.77 8.24
N GLN A 550 -33.61 9.80 9.09
CA GLN A 550 -33.27 9.64 10.50
C GLN A 550 -34.32 8.80 11.24
N LEU A 551 -35.62 9.03 10.98
CA LEU A 551 -36.68 8.19 11.54
C LEU A 551 -36.53 6.73 11.10
N TYR A 552 -36.25 6.49 9.81
CA TYR A 552 -35.94 5.15 9.31
C TYR A 552 -34.74 4.52 10.04
N ASN A 553 -33.65 5.28 10.24
CA ASN A 553 -32.46 4.78 10.91
C ASN A 553 -32.72 4.44 12.38
N PHE A 554 -33.52 5.25 13.10
CA PHE A 554 -33.90 4.95 14.49
C PHE A 554 -34.82 3.73 14.57
N LYS A 555 -35.85 3.66 13.72
CA LYS A 555 -36.78 2.52 13.64
C LYS A 555 -36.05 1.19 13.43
N ASN A 556 -35.05 1.18 12.55
CA ASN A 556 -34.29 -0.03 12.22
C ASN A 556 -33.05 -0.26 13.11
N GLY A 557 -32.83 0.55 14.14
CA GLY A 557 -31.65 0.41 15.02
C GLY A 557 -30.30 0.72 14.36
N ILE A 558 -30.30 1.30 13.16
CA ILE A 558 -29.08 1.80 12.48
C ILE A 558 -28.49 2.96 13.29
N ARG A 559 -29.35 3.74 13.95
CA ARG A 559 -28.99 4.82 14.88
C ARG A 559 -29.72 4.59 16.22
N GLY A 560 -29.06 4.92 17.33
CA GLY A 560 -29.64 4.79 18.67
C GLY A 560 -29.64 3.37 19.24
N ALA A 561 -29.04 2.37 18.57
CA ALA A 561 -28.91 1.02 19.13
C ALA A 561 -27.61 0.81 19.92
N ASP A 562 -26.61 1.67 19.73
CA ASP A 562 -25.36 1.61 20.49
C ASP A 562 -25.65 1.88 21.98
N PRO A 563 -25.13 1.06 22.92
CA PRO A 563 -25.28 1.28 24.36
C PRO A 563 -24.84 2.66 24.85
N LYS A 564 -23.91 3.31 24.15
CA LYS A 564 -23.38 4.64 24.46
C LYS A 564 -24.18 5.77 23.82
N ASP A 565 -25.17 5.49 22.97
CA ASP A 565 -26.07 6.49 22.38
C ASP A 565 -27.32 6.71 23.26
N SER A 566 -27.12 7.15 24.51
CA SER A 566 -28.19 7.25 25.51
C SER A 566 -29.39 8.09 25.05
N TYR A 567 -29.15 9.15 24.27
CA TYR A 567 -30.21 9.99 23.71
C TYR A 567 -30.78 9.44 22.39
N GLY A 568 -29.98 8.71 21.61
CA GLY A 568 -30.47 8.03 20.42
C GLY A 568 -31.40 6.86 20.75
N GLN A 569 -31.16 6.16 21.86
CA GLN A 569 -32.03 5.09 22.35
C GLN A 569 -33.45 5.58 22.64
N GLN A 570 -33.59 6.80 23.17
CA GLN A 570 -34.90 7.42 23.42
C GLN A 570 -35.72 7.62 22.14
N MET A 571 -35.06 7.89 21.00
CA MET A 571 -35.74 8.11 19.72
C MET A 571 -36.19 6.84 19.02
N ARG A 572 -35.64 5.67 19.37
CA ARG A 572 -36.01 4.39 18.74
C ARG A 572 -37.49 4.05 18.89
N PRO A 573 -38.08 4.00 20.11
CA PRO A 573 -39.51 3.72 20.26
C PRO A 573 -40.37 4.78 19.59
N MET A 574 -39.97 6.06 19.64
CA MET A 574 -40.69 7.16 19.00
C MET A 574 -40.73 7.07 17.47
N ALA A 575 -39.74 6.41 16.85
CA ALA A 575 -39.72 6.19 15.41
C ALA A 575 -40.46 4.92 14.97
N MET A 576 -40.90 4.08 15.93
CA MET A 576 -41.67 2.86 15.68
C MET A 576 -43.18 3.07 15.70
N THR A 577 -43.64 4.08 16.44
CA THR A 577 -45.01 4.61 16.44
C THR A 577 -45.28 5.39 15.15
#